data_AF-A0AB33CQZ7-F1
#
_entry.id   AF-A0AB33CQZ7-F1
#
_cell.length_a   1.000
_cell.length_b   1.000
_cell.length_c   1.000
_cell.angle_alpha   90.00
_cell.angle_beta   90.00
_cell.angle_gamma   90.00
#
_symmetry.space_group_name_H-M   'P 1'
#
loop_
_entity.id
_entity.type
_entity.pdbx_description
1 polymer ?
#
loop_
_entity_poly.entity_id
_entity_poly.type
_entity_poly.pdbx_seq_one_letter_code
_entity_poly.pdbx_strand_id
1 'polypeptide(L)'
;MRFKRPQVRYADTPQPATPYQSAAQVWDDRIGSARVQAKNWRFMAFGCLTLALLMAGGLVWRSAQSIVTPYVIEVDQSGQVRAVGEAATPYRPADAQIAHHLARFVTLVRSLSIDPIVVRQNWLDAYDYTTDKGAAVLNDYASKNDPFARIGKESVTVQITSVTRASDTSFNVRWTEQRFVNGAAAGTERWNAVLSTVLQTPRTEQRLRKNPLGIYVNGLSWSRELDSSEGAKP
;
A
#
# COMPACT_ATOMS: atom_id res chain seq x y z
N MET A 1 -11.33 61.66 -45.03
CA MET A 1 -11.41 60.22 -45.36
C MET A 1 -10.72 59.98 -46.70
N ARG A 2 -9.64 59.20 -46.75
CA ARG A 2 -8.94 58.87 -48.01
C ARG A 2 -9.58 57.62 -48.61
N PHE A 3 -10.24 57.76 -49.76
CA PHE A 3 -10.71 56.62 -50.56
C PHE A 3 -9.51 55.81 -51.07
N LYS A 4 -9.39 54.54 -50.66
CA LYS A 4 -8.52 53.55 -51.30
C LYS A 4 -9.31 52.85 -52.40
N ARG A 5 -8.83 52.91 -53.64
CA ARG A 5 -9.39 52.13 -54.76
C ARG A 5 -9.08 50.63 -54.53
N PRO A 6 -10.05 49.72 -54.73
CA PRO A 6 -9.77 48.29 -54.71
C PRO A 6 -8.89 47.94 -55.93
N GLN A 7 -7.67 47.47 -55.68
CA GLN A 7 -6.86 46.86 -56.75
C GLN A 7 -7.39 45.44 -57.00
N VAL A 8 -7.83 45.19 -58.23
CA VAL A 8 -8.16 43.84 -58.70
C VAL A 8 -6.84 43.07 -58.80
N ARG A 9 -6.60 42.18 -57.85
CA ARG A 9 -5.46 41.26 -57.89
C ARG A 9 -5.82 40.18 -58.91
N TYR A 10 -5.37 40.34 -60.16
CA TYR A 10 -5.36 39.22 -61.09
C TYR A 10 -4.49 38.13 -60.47
N ALA A 11 -5.07 36.96 -60.17
CA ALA A 11 -4.28 35.81 -59.79
C ALA A 11 -3.29 35.53 -60.92
N ASP A 12 -2.03 35.23 -60.59
CA ASP A 12 -1.05 34.81 -61.59
C ASP A 12 -1.62 33.64 -62.38
N THR A 13 -1.80 33.83 -63.68
CA THR A 13 -2.29 32.77 -64.56
C THR A 13 -1.24 31.66 -64.54
N PRO A 14 -1.59 30.42 -64.16
CA PRO A 14 -0.61 29.34 -64.12
C PRO A 14 0.00 29.16 -65.51
N GLN A 15 1.33 29.01 -65.56
CA GLN A 15 2.04 28.85 -66.82
C GLN A 15 1.46 27.66 -67.60
N PRO A 16 1.29 27.77 -68.93
CA PRO A 16 0.73 26.68 -69.74
C PRO A 16 1.60 25.43 -69.63
N ALA A 17 0.98 24.28 -69.37
CA ALA A 17 1.70 23.02 -69.29
C ALA A 17 2.32 22.70 -70.67
N THR A 18 3.64 22.54 -70.71
CA THR A 18 4.34 22.23 -71.97
C THR A 18 4.28 20.73 -72.27
N PRO A 19 4.34 20.33 -73.55
CA PRO A 19 4.43 18.91 -73.91
C PRO A 19 5.58 18.17 -73.22
N TYR A 20 6.71 18.86 -73.00
CA TYR A 20 7.85 18.33 -72.24
C TYR A 20 7.52 18.05 -70.76
N GLN A 21 6.72 18.90 -70.11
CA GLN A 21 6.24 18.66 -68.75
C GLN A 21 5.31 17.45 -68.68
N SER A 22 4.42 17.28 -69.68
CA SER A 22 3.54 16.11 -69.74
C SER A 22 4.31 14.79 -69.90
N ALA A 23 5.39 14.79 -70.68
CA ALA A 23 6.27 13.63 -70.85
C ALA A 23 7.04 13.28 -69.57
N ALA A 24 7.52 14.29 -68.83
CA ALA A 24 8.14 14.09 -67.52
C ALA A 24 7.15 13.51 -66.50
N GLN A 25 5.90 13.99 -66.51
CA GLN A 25 4.83 13.49 -65.64
C GLN A 25 4.53 12.01 -65.87
N VAL A 26 4.48 11.55 -67.14
CA VAL A 26 4.27 10.12 -67.46
C VAL A 26 5.38 9.23 -66.90
N TRP A 27 6.62 9.72 -66.88
CA TRP A 27 7.74 9.00 -66.27
C TRP A 27 7.63 8.95 -64.74
N ASP A 28 7.27 10.06 -64.12
CA ASP A 28 7.01 10.14 -62.68
C ASP A 28 5.82 9.26 -62.26
N ASP A 29 4.77 9.17 -63.07
CA ASP A 29 3.63 8.29 -62.81
C ASP A 29 4.03 6.81 -62.96
N ARG A 30 4.92 6.48 -63.90
CA ARG A 30 5.35 5.09 -64.13
C ARG A 30 6.30 4.56 -63.06
N ILE A 31 7.20 5.40 -62.52
CA ILE A 31 8.24 4.99 -61.56
C ILE A 31 7.98 5.54 -60.15
N GLY A 32 7.50 6.78 -60.05
CA GLY A 32 7.26 7.49 -58.80
C GLY A 32 6.05 6.98 -58.04
N SER A 33 4.95 6.62 -58.72
CA SER A 33 3.73 6.11 -58.07
C SER A 33 3.99 4.87 -57.20
N ALA A 34 4.75 3.89 -57.73
CA ALA A 34 5.13 2.68 -57.01
C ALA A 34 6.03 2.98 -55.79
N ARG A 35 6.95 3.94 -55.91
CA ARG A 35 7.83 4.37 -54.79
C ARG A 35 7.04 5.07 -53.69
N VAL A 36 6.10 5.93 -54.04
CA VAL A 36 5.20 6.62 -53.09
C VAL A 36 4.29 5.60 -52.40
N GLN A 37 3.72 4.66 -53.14
CA GLN A 37 2.90 3.58 -52.57
C GLN A 37 3.70 2.72 -51.59
N ALA A 38 4.94 2.34 -51.94
CA ALA A 38 5.82 1.60 -51.03
C ALA A 38 6.17 2.40 -49.76
N LYS A 39 6.43 3.71 -49.88
CA LYS A 39 6.66 4.59 -48.73
C LYS A 39 5.44 4.64 -47.80
N ASN A 40 4.24 4.80 -48.38
CA ASN A 40 2.99 4.85 -47.62
C ASN A 40 2.71 3.52 -46.91
N TRP A 41 2.95 2.39 -47.57
CA TRP A 41 2.84 1.06 -46.94
C TRP A 41 3.84 0.86 -45.81
N ARG A 42 5.06 1.39 -45.92
CA ARG A 42 6.04 1.36 -44.83
C ARG A 42 5.56 2.17 -43.63
N PHE A 43 4.99 3.36 -43.85
CA PHE A 43 4.37 4.14 -42.76
C PHE A 43 3.20 3.41 -42.13
N MET A 44 2.33 2.79 -42.92
CA MET A 44 1.22 1.97 -42.41
C MET A 44 1.75 0.80 -41.56
N ALA A 45 2.78 0.09 -42.04
CA ALA A 45 3.39 -1.00 -41.31
C ALA A 45 4.01 -0.54 -39.98
N PHE A 46 4.73 0.58 -39.97
CA PHE A 46 5.26 1.17 -38.74
C PHE A 46 4.17 1.65 -37.79
N GLY A 47 3.08 2.21 -38.32
CA GLY A 47 1.90 2.61 -37.54
C GLY A 47 1.25 1.41 -36.86
N CYS A 48 0.99 0.33 -37.61
CA CYS A 48 0.46 -0.91 -37.07
C CYS A 48 1.40 -1.54 -36.03
N LEU A 49 2.71 -1.55 -36.30
CA LEU A 49 3.70 -2.09 -35.36
C LEU A 49 3.74 -1.28 -34.06
N THR A 50 3.68 0.05 -34.15
CA THR A 50 3.63 0.92 -32.97
C THR A 50 2.36 0.69 -32.16
N LEU A 51 1.20 0.59 -32.83
CA LEU A 51 -0.07 0.29 -32.18
C LEU A 51 -0.04 -1.08 -31.47
N ALA A 52 0.51 -2.11 -32.14
CA ALA A 52 0.65 -3.44 -31.57
C ALA A 52 1.55 -3.43 -30.32
N LEU A 53 2.68 -2.71 -30.37
CA LEU A 53 3.56 -2.54 -29.21
C LEU A 53 2.88 -1.80 -28.05
N LEU A 54 2.12 -0.74 -28.34
CA LEU A 54 1.35 -0.02 -27.33
C LEU A 54 0.29 -0.91 -26.67
N MET A 55 -0.46 -1.69 -27.46
CA MET A 55 -1.45 -2.63 -26.93
C MET A 55 -0.79 -3.74 -26.11
N ALA A 56 0.31 -4.33 -26.59
CA ALA A 56 1.06 -5.34 -25.86
C ALA A 56 1.60 -4.78 -24.53
N GLY A 57 2.19 -3.58 -24.55
CA GLY A 57 2.66 -2.90 -23.34
C GLY A 57 1.54 -2.60 -22.34
N GLY A 58 0.39 -2.12 -22.83
CA GLY A 58 -0.80 -1.89 -22.00
C GLY A 58 -1.35 -3.17 -21.38
N LEU A 59 -1.35 -4.28 -22.13
CA LEU A 59 -1.78 -5.59 -21.64
C LEU A 59 -0.81 -6.12 -20.57
N VAL A 60 0.50 -6.00 -20.80
CA VAL A 60 1.53 -6.40 -19.82
C VAL A 60 1.37 -5.59 -18.53
N TRP A 61 1.21 -4.27 -18.62
CA TRP A 61 0.96 -3.41 -17.46
C TRP A 61 -0.30 -3.87 -16.71
N ARG A 62 -1.43 -4.02 -17.39
CA ARG A 62 -2.67 -4.47 -16.76
C ARG A 62 -2.51 -5.86 -16.11
N SER A 63 -1.82 -6.79 -16.78
CA SER A 63 -1.60 -8.14 -16.27
C SER A 63 -0.68 -8.19 -15.05
N ALA A 64 0.26 -7.24 -14.94
CA ALA A 64 1.11 -7.11 -13.76
C ALA A 64 0.33 -6.60 -12.52
N GLN A 65 -0.85 -6.02 -12.74
CA GLN A 65 -1.75 -5.60 -11.66
C GLN A 65 -2.54 -6.82 -11.15
N SER A 66 -1.92 -7.65 -10.31
CA SER A 66 -2.63 -8.75 -9.64
C SER A 66 -3.66 -8.18 -8.66
N ILE A 67 -4.95 -8.43 -8.91
CA ILE A 67 -6.05 -8.07 -8.02
C ILE A 67 -6.37 -9.31 -7.18
N VAL A 68 -6.07 -9.23 -5.88
CA VAL A 68 -6.42 -10.29 -4.94
C VAL A 68 -7.77 -9.96 -4.31
N THR A 69 -8.76 -10.83 -4.50
CA THR A 69 -10.08 -10.74 -3.84
C THR A 69 -10.09 -11.68 -2.64
N PRO A 70 -9.99 -11.17 -1.40
CA PRO A 70 -10.05 -12.02 -0.21
C PRO A 70 -11.47 -12.52 0.07
N TYR A 71 -11.59 -13.80 0.40
CA TYR A 71 -12.84 -14.39 0.90
C TYR A 71 -12.69 -14.66 2.39
N VAL A 72 -13.54 -14.05 3.22
CA VAL A 72 -13.63 -14.33 4.66
C VAL A 72 -14.86 -15.20 4.87
N ILE A 73 -14.67 -16.36 5.50
CA ILE A 73 -15.74 -17.29 5.82
C ILE A 73 -15.96 -17.23 7.34
N GLU A 74 -17.12 -16.74 7.76
CA GLU A 74 -17.54 -16.81 9.16
C GLU A 74 -18.20 -18.16 9.42
N VAL A 75 -17.68 -18.88 10.41
CA VAL A 75 -18.27 -20.13 10.90
C VAL A 75 -18.95 -19.81 12.22
N ASP A 76 -20.26 -20.11 12.32
CA ASP A 76 -20.99 -19.96 13.57
C ASP A 76 -20.57 -21.04 14.60
N GLN A 77 -20.89 -20.84 15.88
CA GLN A 77 -20.61 -21.80 16.96
C GLN A 77 -21.23 -23.19 16.71
N SER A 78 -22.27 -23.24 15.89
CA SER A 78 -22.94 -24.47 15.43
C SER A 78 -22.23 -25.20 14.29
N GLY A 79 -21.09 -24.70 13.79
CA GLY A 79 -20.36 -25.26 12.66
C GLY A 79 -21.04 -25.00 11.30
N GLN A 80 -22.15 -24.28 11.28
CA GLN A 80 -22.79 -23.87 10.03
C GLN A 80 -22.04 -22.70 9.40
N VAL A 81 -21.72 -22.84 8.12
CA VAL A 81 -21.12 -21.78 7.29
C VAL A 81 -22.21 -20.75 7.03
N ARG A 82 -22.10 -19.56 7.64
CA ARG A 82 -23.00 -18.45 7.32
C ARG A 82 -22.55 -17.90 5.96
N ALA A 83 -23.52 -17.76 5.05
CA ALA A 83 -23.31 -17.66 3.62
C ALA A 83 -22.22 -16.66 3.15
N VAL A 84 -21.48 -17.15 2.16
CA VAL A 84 -20.47 -16.47 1.33
C VAL A 84 -21.16 -15.41 0.47
N GLY A 85 -20.71 -14.16 0.56
CA GLY A 85 -21.08 -13.11 -0.39
C GLY A 85 -19.85 -12.61 -1.13
N GLU A 86 -19.91 -12.54 -2.45
CA GLU A 86 -18.99 -11.72 -3.24
C GLU A 86 -19.09 -10.28 -2.71
N ALA A 87 -17.96 -9.69 -2.32
CA ALA A 87 -17.91 -8.47 -1.52
C ALA A 87 -18.43 -7.25 -2.28
N ALA A 88 -19.76 -7.05 -2.32
CA ALA A 88 -20.35 -5.74 -2.57
C ALA A 88 -20.16 -4.81 -1.35
N THR A 89 -19.86 -5.37 -0.17
CA THR A 89 -19.59 -4.62 1.06
C THR A 89 -18.23 -5.03 1.64
N PRO A 90 -17.33 -4.08 1.95
CA PRO A 90 -16.08 -4.40 2.61
C PRO A 90 -16.35 -5.07 3.97
N TYR A 91 -15.75 -6.25 4.18
CA TYR A 91 -15.84 -6.99 5.44
C TYR A 91 -15.42 -6.10 6.61
N ARG A 92 -16.23 -6.07 7.68
CA ARG A 92 -15.96 -5.32 8.90
C ARG A 92 -15.59 -6.31 10.02
N PRO A 93 -14.31 -6.38 10.43
CA PRO A 93 -13.91 -7.26 11.51
C PRO A 93 -14.64 -6.96 12.81
N ALA A 94 -14.99 -8.02 13.54
CA ALA A 94 -15.58 -7.90 14.87
C ALA A 94 -14.55 -7.38 15.89
N ASP A 95 -15.03 -6.78 16.98
CA ASP A 95 -14.18 -6.23 18.04
C ASP A 95 -13.20 -7.25 18.60
N ALA A 96 -13.59 -8.51 18.74
CA ALA A 96 -12.71 -9.58 19.20
C ALA A 96 -11.53 -9.83 18.24
N GLN A 97 -11.77 -9.74 16.92
CA GLN A 97 -10.72 -9.90 15.91
C GLN A 97 -9.74 -8.72 15.94
N ILE A 98 -10.26 -7.50 16.07
CA ILE A 98 -9.44 -6.30 16.22
C ILE A 98 -8.65 -6.36 17.53
N ALA A 99 -9.29 -6.75 18.63
CA ALA A 99 -8.65 -6.90 19.93
C ALA A 99 -7.49 -7.90 19.89
N HIS A 100 -7.67 -9.05 19.22
CA HIS A 100 -6.60 -10.03 19.02
C HIS A 100 -5.42 -9.44 18.22
N HIS A 101 -5.69 -8.73 17.13
CA HIS A 101 -4.65 -8.09 16.32
C HIS A 101 -3.87 -7.04 17.12
N LEU A 102 -4.56 -6.21 17.89
CA LEU A 102 -3.93 -5.17 18.71
C LEU A 102 -3.13 -5.75 19.87
N ALA A 103 -3.64 -6.79 20.53
CA ALA A 103 -2.92 -7.55 21.53
C ALA A 103 -1.61 -8.10 20.96
N ARG A 104 -1.66 -8.74 19.79
CA ARG A 104 -0.47 -9.28 19.10
C ARG A 104 0.52 -8.17 18.75
N PHE A 105 0.06 -7.05 18.19
CA PHE A 105 0.90 -5.90 17.87
C PHE A 105 1.66 -5.38 19.10
N VAL A 106 0.96 -5.17 20.22
CA VAL A 106 1.60 -4.72 21.47
C VAL A 106 2.62 -5.74 21.96
N THR A 107 2.29 -7.04 21.95
CA THR A 107 3.25 -8.09 22.32
C THR A 107 4.50 -8.06 21.45
N LEU A 108 4.38 -7.92 20.13
CA LEU A 108 5.53 -7.89 19.22
C LEU A 108 6.47 -6.73 19.51
N VAL A 109 5.93 -5.52 19.73
CA VAL A 109 6.72 -4.31 19.95
C VAL A 109 7.31 -4.24 21.36
N ARG A 110 6.57 -4.71 22.36
CA ARG A 110 6.92 -4.54 23.78
C ARG A 110 7.69 -5.73 24.36
N SER A 111 7.68 -6.89 23.71
CA SER A 111 8.47 -8.05 24.15
C SER A 111 9.93 -7.90 23.77
N LEU A 112 10.81 -8.36 24.65
CA LEU A 112 12.26 -8.40 24.42
C LEU A 112 12.76 -9.81 24.66
N SER A 113 13.16 -10.48 23.58
CA SER A 113 13.85 -11.77 23.65
C SER A 113 15.35 -11.56 23.86
N ILE A 114 16.00 -12.60 24.39
CA ILE A 114 17.46 -12.68 24.49
C ILE A 114 18.07 -12.89 23.09
N ASP A 115 17.31 -13.44 22.15
CA ASP A 115 17.73 -13.67 20.77
C ASP A 115 17.46 -12.45 19.87
N PRO A 116 18.51 -11.82 19.27
CA PRO A 116 18.34 -10.68 18.38
C PRO A 116 17.56 -10.98 17.09
N ILE A 117 17.57 -12.22 16.60
CA ILE A 117 16.83 -12.61 15.39
C ILE A 117 15.34 -12.53 15.66
N VAL A 118 14.89 -13.05 16.81
CA VAL A 118 13.48 -12.99 17.24
C VAL A 118 13.04 -11.55 17.44
N VAL A 119 13.85 -10.71 18.09
CA VAL A 119 13.50 -9.29 18.29
C VAL A 119 13.36 -8.59 16.93
N ARG A 120 14.28 -8.79 16.00
CA ARG A 120 14.17 -8.21 14.66
C ARG A 120 12.91 -8.67 13.94
N GLN A 121 12.60 -9.97 13.98
CA GLN A 121 11.41 -10.52 13.36
C GLN A 121 10.13 -9.94 13.95
N ASN A 122 10.07 -9.82 15.29
CA ASN A 122 8.92 -9.22 15.96
C ASN A 122 8.67 -7.79 15.49
N TRP A 123 9.72 -6.99 15.32
CA TRP A 123 9.61 -5.62 14.82
C TRP A 123 9.18 -5.57 13.35
N LEU A 124 9.70 -6.45 12.49
CA LEU A 124 9.26 -6.55 11.10
C LEU A 124 7.78 -6.93 11.00
N ASP A 125 7.35 -7.91 11.79
CA ASP A 125 5.94 -8.32 11.87
C ASP A 125 5.06 -7.19 12.44
N ALA A 126 5.57 -6.40 13.39
CA ALA A 126 4.85 -5.23 13.90
C ALA A 126 4.66 -4.16 12.83
N TYR A 127 5.65 -3.93 11.96
CA TYR A 127 5.52 -2.97 10.85
C TYR A 127 4.42 -3.39 9.86
N ASP A 128 4.22 -4.69 9.64
CA ASP A 128 3.14 -5.20 8.79
C ASP A 128 1.73 -4.88 9.32
N TYR A 129 1.62 -4.51 10.61
CA TYR A 129 0.37 -4.05 11.25
C TYR A 129 0.24 -2.53 11.36
N THR A 130 1.16 -1.75 10.80
CA THR A 130 1.14 -0.28 10.91
C THR A 130 0.88 0.39 9.57
N THR A 131 0.22 1.56 9.59
CA THR A 131 0.25 2.48 8.44
C THR A 131 1.56 3.25 8.42
N ASP A 132 1.85 4.00 7.35
CA ASP A 132 3.02 4.88 7.28
C ASP A 132 3.09 5.86 8.48
N LYS A 133 1.93 6.36 8.93
CA LYS A 133 1.82 7.22 10.13
C LYS A 133 2.13 6.45 11.41
N GLY A 134 1.57 5.24 11.56
CA GLY A 134 1.83 4.39 12.72
C GLY A 134 3.31 3.97 12.80
N ALA A 135 3.90 3.62 11.66
CA ALA A 135 5.31 3.26 11.53
C ALA A 135 6.23 4.44 11.92
N ALA A 136 5.89 5.67 11.52
CA ALA A 136 6.64 6.86 11.91
C ALA A 136 6.65 7.07 13.43
N VAL A 137 5.50 6.91 14.11
CA VAL A 137 5.41 7.00 15.58
C VAL A 137 6.22 5.88 16.24
N LEU A 138 6.13 4.66 15.72
CA LEU A 138 6.87 3.51 16.22
C LEU A 138 8.40 3.70 16.07
N ASN A 139 8.84 4.27 14.95
CA ASN A 139 10.25 4.55 14.69
C ASN A 139 10.81 5.68 15.58
N ASP A 140 10.03 6.74 15.84
CA ASP A 140 10.40 7.78 16.81
C ASP A 140 10.57 7.19 18.22
N TYR A 141 9.67 6.30 18.63
CA TYR A 141 9.80 5.58 19.89
C TYR A 141 11.06 4.71 19.94
N ALA A 142 11.33 3.92 18.90
CA ALA A 142 12.49 3.04 18.82
C ALA A 142 13.81 3.82 18.85
N SER A 143 13.84 4.99 18.22
CA SER A 143 15.02 5.86 18.20
C SER A 143 15.35 6.40 19.60
N LYS A 144 14.33 6.67 20.43
CA LYS A 144 14.48 7.14 21.82
C LYS A 144 14.74 6.01 22.81
N ASN A 145 14.15 4.84 22.56
CA ASN A 145 14.20 3.67 23.43
C ASN A 145 14.72 2.48 22.63
N ASP A 146 16.03 2.48 22.30
CA ASP A 146 16.64 1.46 21.44
C ASP A 146 16.29 0.04 21.94
N PRO A 147 15.46 -0.70 21.20
CA PRO A 147 15.03 -2.04 21.59
C PRO A 147 16.18 -3.05 21.51
N PHE A 148 17.24 -2.77 20.74
CA PHE A 148 18.36 -3.68 20.54
C PHE A 148 19.48 -3.51 21.57
N ALA A 149 19.60 -2.34 22.22
CA ALA A 149 20.65 -2.05 23.21
C ALA A 149 20.64 -2.97 24.44
N ARG A 150 19.49 -3.59 24.75
CA ARG A 150 19.26 -4.39 25.96
C ARG A 150 19.25 -5.90 25.71
N ILE A 151 19.37 -6.32 24.44
CA ILE A 151 19.41 -7.73 24.06
C ILE A 151 20.61 -8.42 24.73
N GLY A 152 20.39 -9.65 25.21
CA GLY A 152 21.41 -10.43 25.90
C GLY A 152 21.62 -10.07 27.38
N LYS A 153 21.07 -8.95 27.87
CA LYS A 153 21.20 -8.51 29.27
C LYS A 153 19.93 -8.74 30.06
N GLU A 154 18.80 -8.42 29.45
CA GLU A 154 17.47 -8.62 30.03
C GLU A 154 16.50 -9.17 28.99
N SER A 155 15.41 -9.75 29.47
CA SER A 155 14.26 -10.14 28.65
C SER A 155 12.98 -9.59 29.26
N VAL A 156 12.00 -9.32 28.41
CA VAL A 156 10.71 -8.75 28.80
C VAL A 156 9.60 -9.60 28.21
N THR A 157 8.77 -10.16 29.10
CA THR A 157 7.55 -10.89 28.72
C THR A 157 6.35 -9.97 28.88
N VAL A 158 5.50 -9.93 27.87
CA VAL A 158 4.30 -9.08 27.81
C VAL A 158 3.07 -9.96 27.97
N GLN A 159 2.22 -9.63 28.94
CA GLN A 159 0.93 -10.28 29.15
C GLN A 159 -0.19 -9.25 29.00
N ILE A 160 -1.04 -9.43 27.98
CA ILE A 160 -2.18 -8.56 27.72
C ILE A 160 -3.26 -8.82 28.77
N THR A 161 -3.65 -7.78 29.49
CA THR A 161 -4.68 -7.83 30.54
C THR A 161 -6.07 -7.61 29.95
N SER A 162 -6.21 -6.60 29.09
CA SER A 162 -7.50 -6.28 28.47
C SER A 162 -7.31 -5.47 27.20
N VAL A 163 -8.19 -5.69 26.22
CA VAL A 163 -8.36 -4.82 25.06
C VAL A 163 -9.82 -4.43 24.96
N THR A 164 -10.10 -3.13 24.99
CA THR A 164 -11.46 -2.60 25.01
C THR A 164 -11.61 -1.49 23.98
N ARG A 165 -12.77 -1.44 23.33
CA ARG A 165 -13.08 -0.38 22.38
C ARG A 165 -13.29 0.94 23.13
N ALA A 166 -12.54 1.97 22.74
CA ALA A 166 -12.67 3.33 23.30
C ALA A 166 -13.51 4.24 22.39
N SER A 167 -13.44 4.05 21.08
CA SER A 167 -14.27 4.73 20.08
C SER A 167 -14.44 3.87 18.82
N ASP A 168 -15.07 4.40 17.78
CA ASP A 168 -15.23 3.71 16.50
C ASP A 168 -13.88 3.29 15.88
N THR A 169 -12.83 4.08 16.12
CA THR A 169 -11.49 3.84 15.55
C THR A 169 -10.41 3.63 16.60
N SER A 170 -10.72 3.70 17.91
CA SER A 170 -9.71 3.66 18.96
C SER A 170 -9.98 2.57 19.99
N PHE A 171 -8.90 1.99 20.52
CA PHE A 171 -8.92 0.92 21.51
C PHE A 171 -7.96 1.22 22.66
N ASN A 172 -8.41 0.91 23.88
CA ASN A 172 -7.58 0.89 25.06
C ASN A 172 -7.00 -0.52 25.25
N VAL A 173 -5.69 -0.61 25.35
CA VAL A 173 -4.95 -1.86 25.59
C VAL A 173 -4.20 -1.74 26.89
N ARG A 174 -4.43 -2.67 27.82
CA ARG A 174 -3.72 -2.75 29.10
C ARG A 174 -2.94 -4.04 29.17
N TRP A 175 -1.70 -3.98 29.65
CA TRP A 175 -0.84 -5.14 29.78
C TRP A 175 0.14 -4.99 30.94
N THR A 176 0.74 -6.11 31.31
CA THR A 176 1.84 -6.16 32.27
C THR A 176 3.12 -6.63 31.60
N GLU A 177 4.23 -6.00 31.95
CA GLU A 177 5.57 -6.36 31.51
C GLU A 177 6.34 -6.96 32.67
N GLN A 178 6.74 -8.21 32.52
CA GLN A 178 7.61 -8.89 33.47
C GLN A 178 9.03 -8.89 32.93
N ARG A 179 9.93 -8.24 33.66
CA ARG A 179 11.35 -8.13 33.31
C ARG A 179 12.14 -9.23 33.99
N PHE A 180 13.05 -9.85 33.25
CA PHE A 180 14.00 -10.84 33.77
C PHE A 180 15.43 -10.42 33.45
N VAL A 181 16.31 -10.51 34.45
CA VAL A 181 17.75 -10.23 34.33
C VAL A 181 18.48 -11.49 34.75
N ASN A 182 19.34 -12.02 33.87
CA ASN A 182 20.06 -13.29 34.11
C ASN A 182 19.14 -14.45 34.53
N GLY A 183 17.91 -14.50 34.01
CA GLY A 183 16.91 -15.52 34.33
C GLY A 183 16.11 -15.30 35.62
N ALA A 184 16.45 -14.30 36.43
CA ALA A 184 15.70 -13.94 37.65
C ALA A 184 14.68 -12.83 37.36
N ALA A 185 13.49 -12.91 37.95
CA ALA A 185 12.48 -11.86 37.84
C ALA A 185 12.95 -10.58 38.54
N ALA A 186 13.06 -9.48 37.78
CA ALA A 186 13.59 -8.20 38.24
C ALA A 186 12.49 -7.19 38.60
N GLY A 187 11.29 -7.33 38.02
CA GLY A 187 10.16 -6.45 38.32
C GLY A 187 8.98 -6.65 37.38
N THR A 188 7.83 -6.12 37.79
CA THR A 188 6.61 -6.09 36.97
C THR A 188 6.16 -4.65 36.81
N GLU A 189 5.85 -4.25 35.58
CA GLU A 189 5.33 -2.91 35.26
C GLU A 189 3.97 -3.04 34.59
N ARG A 190 3.02 -2.15 34.95
CA ARG A 190 1.71 -2.08 34.32
C ARG A 190 1.69 -0.94 33.30
N TRP A 191 1.05 -1.18 32.17
CA TRP A 191 1.01 -0.24 31.05
C TRP A 191 -0.39 -0.14 30.48
N ASN A 192 -0.70 1.06 29.98
CA ASN A 192 -1.91 1.35 29.23
C ASN A 192 -1.54 2.02 27.91
N ALA A 193 -2.26 1.71 26.84
CA ALA A 193 -2.13 2.34 25.54
C ALA A 193 -3.49 2.69 24.95
N VAL A 194 -3.52 3.79 24.20
CA VAL A 194 -4.58 4.12 23.26
C VAL A 194 -4.05 3.91 21.85
N LEU A 195 -4.66 2.98 21.13
CA LEU A 195 -4.30 2.65 19.74
C LEU A 195 -5.44 3.09 18.82
N SER A 196 -5.11 3.86 17.78
CA SER A 196 -6.03 4.21 16.70
C SER A 196 -5.83 3.25 15.52
N THR A 197 -6.93 2.85 14.91
CA THR A 197 -6.98 1.80 13.88
C THR A 197 -7.64 2.30 12.61
N VAL A 198 -7.20 1.75 11.47
CA VAL A 198 -7.79 1.97 10.15
C VAL A 198 -7.89 0.62 9.45
N LEU A 199 -9.02 0.38 8.77
CA LEU A 199 -9.22 -0.81 7.95
C LEU A 199 -8.82 -0.52 6.50
N GLN A 200 -7.88 -1.30 5.97
CA GLN A 200 -7.47 -1.24 4.57
C GLN A 200 -7.50 -2.64 3.95
N THR A 201 -8.39 -2.87 2.99
CA THR A 201 -8.49 -4.17 2.32
C THR A 201 -7.18 -4.52 1.62
N PRO A 202 -6.57 -5.68 1.92
CA PRO A 202 -5.33 -6.10 1.28
C PRO A 202 -5.58 -6.34 -0.22
N ARG A 203 -4.78 -5.68 -1.06
CA ARG A 203 -4.88 -5.78 -2.54
C ARG A 203 -3.82 -6.66 -3.18
N THR A 204 -2.83 -7.10 -2.39
CA THR A 204 -1.72 -7.93 -2.85
C THR A 204 -1.66 -9.20 -2.01
N GLU A 205 -1.18 -10.28 -2.61
CA GLU A 205 -1.08 -11.59 -1.95
C GLU A 205 -0.17 -11.52 -0.71
N GLN A 206 0.95 -10.81 -0.82
CA GLN A 206 1.87 -10.61 0.29
C GLN A 206 1.19 -9.92 1.48
N ARG A 207 0.38 -8.88 1.23
CA ARG A 207 -0.37 -8.19 2.30
C ARG A 207 -1.47 -9.08 2.85
N LEU A 208 -2.14 -9.84 1.99
CA LEU A 208 -3.19 -10.78 2.43
C LEU A 208 -2.65 -11.84 3.38
N ARG A 209 -1.47 -12.43 3.07
CA ARG A 209 -0.83 -13.44 3.91
C ARG A 209 -0.41 -12.90 5.28
N LYS A 210 0.02 -11.64 5.34
CA LYS A 210 0.51 -10.99 6.57
C LYS A 210 -0.61 -10.39 7.42
N ASN A 211 -1.61 -9.78 6.78
CA ASN A 211 -2.71 -9.09 7.45
C ASN A 211 -4.02 -9.31 6.65
N PRO A 212 -4.68 -10.47 6.83
CA PRO A 212 -5.82 -10.85 6.00
C PRO A 212 -7.04 -9.98 6.25
N LEU A 213 -7.21 -9.48 7.48
CA LEU A 213 -8.32 -8.62 7.87
C LEU A 213 -8.07 -7.13 7.56
N GLY A 214 -6.85 -6.77 7.15
CA GLY A 214 -6.50 -5.40 6.80
C GLY A 214 -6.58 -4.44 7.98
N ILE A 215 -6.29 -4.90 9.20
CA ILE A 215 -6.35 -4.09 10.42
C ILE A 215 -5.00 -3.41 10.63
N TYR A 216 -4.95 -2.08 10.53
CA TYR A 216 -3.72 -1.32 10.69
C TYR A 216 -3.79 -0.34 11.85
N VAL A 217 -2.70 -0.25 12.62
CA VAL A 217 -2.48 0.78 13.64
C VAL A 217 -2.01 2.05 12.95
N ASN A 218 -2.78 3.13 13.11
CA ASN A 218 -2.50 4.42 12.50
C ASN A 218 -1.79 5.41 13.44
N GLY A 219 -1.97 5.20 14.74
CA GLY A 219 -1.38 6.04 15.79
C GLY A 219 -1.45 5.31 17.11
N LEU A 220 -0.44 5.52 17.95
CA LEU A 220 -0.30 4.87 19.23
C LEU A 220 0.19 5.88 20.27
N SER A 221 -0.27 5.71 21.50
CA SER A 221 0.26 6.38 22.67
C SER A 221 0.17 5.43 23.84
N TRP A 222 1.24 5.29 24.62
CA TRP A 222 1.27 4.45 25.81
C TRP A 222 1.93 5.15 26.98
N SER A 223 1.51 4.75 28.17
CA SER A 223 2.03 5.27 29.43
C SER A 223 2.06 4.15 30.46
N ARG A 224 3.07 4.19 31.33
CA ARG A 224 3.15 3.31 32.50
C ARG A 224 2.09 3.73 33.52
N GLU A 225 1.34 2.76 34.03
CA GLU A 225 0.44 2.97 35.17
C GLU A 225 1.30 3.02 36.45
N LEU A 226 1.12 4.08 37.23
CA LEU A 226 1.74 4.20 38.55
C LEU A 226 0.80 3.55 39.57
N ASP A 227 1.24 2.49 40.23
CA ASP A 227 0.52 1.95 41.38
C ASP A 227 0.56 2.98 42.51
N SER A 228 -0.59 3.55 42.88
CA SER A 228 -0.70 4.48 44.01
C SER A 228 -0.70 3.79 45.37
N SER A 229 -0.05 2.63 45.51
CA SER A 229 -0.07 1.81 46.73
C SER A 229 1.31 1.73 47.40
N GLU A 230 1.79 2.89 47.84
CA GLU A 230 2.62 2.98 49.05
C GLU A 230 2.21 4.25 49.82
N GLY A 231 0.89 4.38 50.01
CA GLY A 231 0.34 5.29 51.02
C GLY A 231 0.70 4.74 52.40
N ALA A 232 1.49 5.52 53.12
CA ALA A 232 1.90 5.31 54.50
C ALA A 232 0.84 4.58 55.35
N LYS A 233 1.23 3.44 55.94
CA LYS A 233 0.56 2.97 57.15
C LYS A 233 1.06 3.83 58.33
N PRO A 234 0.16 4.34 59.19
CA PRO A 234 0.54 5.06 60.40
C PRO A 234 1.28 4.16 61.39
#